data_AF-A0A848ZG21-F1
#
_entry.id   AF-A0A848ZG21-F1
#
_cell.length_a   1.000
_cell.length_b   1.000
_cell.length_c   1.000
_cell.angle_alpha   90.00
_cell.angle_beta   90.00
_cell.angle_gamma   90.00
#
_symmetry.space_group_name_H-M   'P 1'
#
loop_
_entity.id
_entity.type
_entity.pdbx_description
1 polymer ?
#
loop_
_entity_poly.entity_id
_entity_poly.type
_entity_poly.pdbx_seq_one_letter_code
_entity_poly.pdbx_strand_id
1 'polypeptide(L)'
;MASDPQESFRSIHGIRDMALMLSLGNAYLCDAVFLKKFGLTIDTHLKELKSNISSLKKQYPGKFVKEVEVDEVLEGIQITAQRLQEPDTHITKKCGAGELGIELETNVDALVDTVEALRMQVEGELEGYSKTEAILAQVGRVKSLGRLIVVLFTLAFKVMGVLVLVGAMVFSYLYFTMDSEKAFLKELNQSKSYVEAQIKLIARLEAERTQVSEKLDSVPEGELSREQKVEVINLNMQVHKLDERVHSAEVQIDVHKKKIKEMEKNVAEIRAKTFLQRLLRR
;
A
#
# COMPACT_ATOMS: atom_id res chain seq x y z
N MET A 1 -43.84 -20.61 35.67
CA MET A 1 -43.65 -19.68 34.53
C MET A 1 -42.20 -19.25 34.58
N ALA A 2 -41.34 -19.92 33.82
CA ALA A 2 -39.92 -19.60 33.75
C ALA A 2 -39.78 -18.36 32.87
N SER A 3 -39.48 -17.22 33.50
CA SER A 3 -39.04 -16.02 32.81
C SER A 3 -37.77 -16.34 32.03
N ASP A 4 -37.80 -16.08 30.72
CA ASP A 4 -36.68 -16.29 29.81
C ASP A 4 -35.41 -15.61 30.36
N PRO A 5 -34.28 -16.33 30.53
CA PRO A 5 -33.01 -15.78 31.01
C PRO A 5 -32.52 -14.57 30.21
N GLN A 6 -33.02 -14.38 28.98
CA GLN A 6 -32.66 -13.29 28.08
C GLN A 6 -33.39 -11.97 28.40
N GLU A 7 -34.54 -11.99 29.09
CA GLU A 7 -35.27 -10.77 29.46
C GLU A 7 -34.66 -10.02 30.66
N SER A 8 -34.05 -10.74 31.61
CA SER A 8 -33.61 -10.18 32.90
C SER A 8 -32.50 -9.12 32.78
N PHE A 9 -31.74 -9.13 31.68
CA PHE A 9 -30.57 -8.26 31.48
C PHE A 9 -30.70 -7.29 30.30
N ARG A 10 -31.90 -7.16 29.73
CA ARG A 10 -32.19 -6.15 28.71
C ARG A 10 -31.88 -4.73 29.19
N SER A 11 -32.08 -4.45 30.48
CA SER A 11 -31.78 -3.15 31.08
C SER A 11 -30.28 -2.86 31.13
N ILE A 12 -29.41 -3.89 31.29
CA ILE A 12 -27.94 -3.70 31.22
C ILE A 12 -27.52 -3.34 29.79
N HIS A 13 -28.06 -4.03 28.78
CA HIS A 13 -27.81 -3.70 27.38
C HIS A 13 -28.25 -2.27 27.04
N GLY A 14 -29.39 -1.82 27.57
CA GLY A 14 -29.86 -0.44 27.41
C GLY A 14 -28.88 0.59 27.98
N ILE A 15 -28.32 0.34 29.17
CA ILE A 15 -27.31 1.23 29.77
C ILE A 15 -26.00 1.22 28.96
N ARG A 16 -25.58 0.04 28.47
CA ARG A 16 -24.39 -0.11 27.62
C ARG A 16 -24.51 0.65 26.30
N ASP A 17 -25.66 0.56 25.64
CA ASP A 17 -25.90 1.27 24.38
C ASP A 17 -25.80 2.79 24.57
N MET A 18 -26.27 3.31 25.70
CA MET A 18 -26.15 4.74 26.03
C MET A 18 -24.70 5.13 26.35
N ALA A 19 -23.94 4.28 27.04
CA ALA A 19 -22.50 4.49 27.25
C ALA A 19 -21.73 4.58 25.91
N LEU A 20 -22.07 3.71 24.96
CA LEU A 20 -21.51 3.73 23.61
C LEU A 20 -21.90 5.00 22.82
N MET A 21 -23.13 5.49 22.99
CA MET A 21 -23.53 6.77 22.36
C MET A 21 -22.76 7.96 22.95
N LEU A 22 -22.52 7.96 24.27
CA LEU A 22 -21.78 9.01 24.96
C LEU A 22 -20.27 8.96 24.67
N SER A 23 -19.70 7.79 24.39
CA SER A 23 -18.27 7.65 24.07
C SER A 23 -17.90 8.14 22.67
N LEU A 24 -18.88 8.23 21.76
CA LEU A 24 -18.70 8.77 20.41
C LEU A 24 -18.59 10.30 20.37
N GLY A 25 -18.85 11.01 21.48
CA GLY A 25 -18.45 12.40 21.70
C GLY A 25 -18.83 13.39 20.59
N ASN A 26 -20.05 13.32 20.06
CA ASN A 26 -20.53 14.31 19.09
C ASN A 26 -21.17 15.50 19.82
N ALA A 27 -20.83 16.73 19.42
CA ALA A 27 -21.35 17.98 19.99
C ALA A 27 -22.88 17.97 20.16
N TYR A 28 -23.61 17.36 19.22
CA TYR A 28 -25.08 17.23 19.27
C TYR A 28 -25.58 16.29 20.38
N LEU A 29 -24.87 15.20 20.66
CA LEU A 29 -25.26 14.22 21.69
C LEU A 29 -24.89 14.68 23.10
N CYS A 30 -23.99 15.67 23.20
CA CYS A 30 -23.50 16.25 24.44
C CYS A 30 -24.26 17.52 24.87
N ASP A 31 -25.29 17.91 24.14
CA ASP A 31 -26.20 18.96 24.55
C ASP A 31 -26.99 18.57 25.81
N ALA A 32 -27.24 19.54 26.68
CA ALA A 32 -27.84 19.32 27.99
C ALA A 32 -29.19 18.59 27.94
N VAL A 33 -29.98 18.79 26.87
CA VAL A 33 -31.28 18.14 26.67
C VAL A 33 -31.11 16.63 26.42
N PHE A 34 -30.09 16.23 25.65
CA PHE A 34 -29.82 14.82 25.36
C PHE A 34 -29.16 14.13 26.54
N LEU A 35 -28.20 14.79 27.21
CA LEU A 35 -27.59 14.29 28.44
C LEU A 35 -28.65 14.02 29.51
N LYS A 36 -29.60 14.95 29.69
CA LYS A 36 -30.71 14.77 30.63
C LYS A 36 -31.56 13.55 30.29
N LYS A 37 -31.85 13.35 29.00
CA LYS A 37 -32.60 12.18 28.52
C LYS A 37 -31.84 10.88 28.77
N PHE A 38 -30.54 10.85 28.52
CA PHE A 38 -29.69 9.69 28.83
C PHE A 38 -29.67 9.39 30.33
N GLY A 39 -29.46 10.40 31.18
CA GLY A 39 -29.48 10.24 32.64
C GLY A 39 -30.79 9.69 33.19
N LEU A 40 -31.94 10.14 32.66
CA LEU A 40 -33.26 9.61 33.05
C LEU A 40 -33.47 8.16 32.60
N THR A 41 -32.98 7.81 31.41
CA THR A 41 -33.17 6.48 30.85
C THR A 41 -32.26 5.46 31.53
N ILE A 42 -31.02 5.85 31.85
CA ILE A 42 -30.09 5.05 32.66
C ILE A 42 -30.67 4.79 34.05
N ASP A 43 -31.20 5.82 34.73
CA ASP A 43 -31.81 5.66 36.06
C ASP A 43 -33.03 4.73 36.03
N THR A 44 -33.82 4.77 34.95
CA THR A 44 -34.95 3.85 34.75
C THR A 44 -34.46 2.40 34.62
N HIS A 45 -33.45 2.15 33.79
CA HIS A 45 -32.87 0.82 33.63
C HIS A 45 -32.16 0.31 34.88
N LEU A 46 -31.52 1.19 35.66
CA LEU A 46 -30.93 0.82 36.96
C LEU A 46 -31.99 0.38 37.96
N LYS A 47 -33.15 1.05 38.01
CA LYS A 47 -34.27 0.66 38.89
C LYS A 47 -34.84 -0.70 38.52
N GLU A 48 -35.04 -0.95 37.22
CA GLU A 48 -35.45 -2.26 36.70
C GLU A 48 -34.44 -3.34 37.09
N LEU A 49 -33.15 -3.07 36.87
CA LEU A 49 -32.08 -4.00 37.18
C LEU A 49 -31.99 -4.30 38.69
N LYS A 50 -32.13 -3.29 39.55
CA LYS A 50 -32.17 -3.48 41.01
C LYS A 50 -33.34 -4.36 41.44
N SER A 51 -34.51 -4.18 40.82
CA SER A 51 -35.68 -5.03 41.06
C SER A 51 -35.45 -6.49 40.63
N ASN A 52 -34.83 -6.69 39.46
CA ASN A 52 -34.49 -8.02 38.95
C ASN A 52 -33.46 -8.72 39.83
N ILE A 53 -32.41 -8.01 40.27
CA ILE A 53 -31.39 -8.54 41.19
C ILE A 53 -31.99 -8.87 42.56
N SER A 54 -32.89 -8.03 43.09
CA SER A 54 -33.60 -8.33 44.33
C SER A 54 -34.47 -9.58 44.20
N SER A 55 -35.14 -9.76 43.06
CA SER A 55 -35.94 -10.95 42.77
C SER A 55 -35.07 -12.21 42.65
N LEU A 56 -33.91 -12.10 42.02
CA LEU A 56 -32.92 -13.18 41.91
C LEU A 56 -32.35 -13.57 43.28
N LYS A 57 -31.99 -12.59 44.13
CA LYS A 57 -31.55 -12.83 45.51
C LYS A 57 -32.63 -13.55 46.34
N LYS A 58 -33.92 -13.24 46.15
CA LYS A 58 -35.03 -13.90 46.86
C LYS A 58 -35.30 -15.34 46.42
N GLN A 59 -34.89 -15.72 45.20
CA GLN A 59 -35.01 -17.11 44.74
C GLN A 59 -33.99 -18.04 45.39
N TYR A 60 -32.96 -17.49 46.05
CA TYR A 60 -31.96 -18.25 46.78
C TYR A 60 -32.30 -18.33 48.28
N PRO A 61 -32.58 -19.51 48.84
CA PRO A 61 -33.02 -19.67 50.23
C PRO A 61 -31.88 -19.64 51.28
N GLY A 62 -30.62 -19.45 50.88
CA GLY A 62 -29.43 -19.46 51.75
C GLY A 62 -28.74 -18.11 51.92
N LYS A 63 -27.82 -17.99 52.90
CA LYS A 63 -26.89 -16.85 52.99
C LYS A 63 -25.73 -17.06 52.01
N PHE A 64 -25.43 -16.06 51.19
CA PHE A 64 -24.29 -16.12 50.28
C PHE A 64 -22.96 -16.31 51.05
N VAL A 65 -22.09 -17.18 50.55
CA VAL A 65 -20.76 -17.44 51.16
C VAL A 65 -19.84 -16.22 51.05
N LYS A 66 -20.08 -15.38 50.04
CA LYS A 66 -19.43 -14.07 49.85
C LYS A 66 -20.52 -13.09 49.44
N GLU A 67 -20.78 -12.06 50.23
CA GLU A 67 -21.70 -11.00 49.83
C GLU A 67 -21.14 -10.32 48.57
N VAL A 68 -21.85 -10.47 47.46
CA VAL A 68 -21.54 -9.75 46.23
C VAL A 68 -22.13 -8.34 46.40
N GLU A 69 -21.26 -7.34 46.51
CA GLU A 69 -21.59 -5.92 46.71
C GLU A 69 -22.11 -5.29 45.41
N VAL A 70 -23.26 -5.78 44.93
CA VAL A 70 -23.91 -5.25 43.73
C VAL A 70 -24.40 -3.80 43.94
N ASP A 71 -24.71 -3.45 45.19
CA ASP A 71 -25.29 -2.16 45.54
C ASP A 71 -24.29 -1.00 45.36
N GLU A 72 -22.99 -1.22 45.60
CA GLU A 72 -21.94 -0.21 45.42
C GLU A 72 -21.71 0.11 43.92
N VAL A 73 -21.71 -0.92 43.07
CA VAL A 73 -21.55 -0.75 41.62
C VAL A 73 -22.77 -0.06 41.01
N LEU A 74 -23.98 -0.40 41.47
CA LEU A 74 -25.21 0.28 41.06
C LEU A 74 -25.21 1.76 41.49
N GLU A 75 -24.69 2.07 42.67
CA GLU A 75 -24.58 3.44 43.17
C GLU A 75 -23.62 4.29 42.30
N GLY A 76 -22.49 3.72 41.88
CA GLY A 76 -21.56 4.40 40.96
C GLY A 76 -22.20 4.80 39.62
N ILE A 77 -23.01 3.90 39.03
CA ILE A 77 -23.73 4.21 37.79
C ILE A 77 -24.88 5.19 38.05
N GLN A 78 -25.53 5.11 39.21
CA GLN A 78 -26.59 6.03 39.61
C GLN A 78 -26.08 7.46 39.81
N ILE A 79 -24.91 7.64 40.44
CA ILE A 79 -24.24 8.95 40.57
C ILE A 79 -23.95 9.53 39.19
N THR A 80 -23.47 8.70 38.27
CA THR A 80 -23.21 9.11 36.89
C THR A 80 -24.51 9.52 36.19
N ALA A 81 -25.58 8.74 36.34
CA ALA A 81 -26.90 9.05 35.79
C ALA A 81 -27.48 10.37 36.32
N GLN A 82 -27.32 10.65 37.62
CA GLN A 82 -27.76 11.90 38.23
C GLN A 82 -26.99 13.11 37.68
N ARG A 83 -25.68 12.99 37.51
CA ARG A 83 -24.84 14.05 36.89
C ARG A 83 -25.24 14.35 35.44
N LEU A 84 -25.80 13.37 34.72
CA LEU A 84 -26.33 13.56 33.37
C LEU A 84 -27.68 14.27 33.35
N GLN A 85 -28.49 14.15 34.40
CA GLN A 85 -29.82 14.77 34.50
C GLN A 85 -29.74 16.30 34.66
N GLU A 86 -28.66 16.79 35.29
CA GLU A 86 -28.35 18.21 35.46
C GLU A 86 -26.90 18.47 35.02
N PRO A 87 -26.63 18.44 33.71
CA PRO A 87 -25.27 18.51 33.20
C PRO A 87 -24.71 19.93 33.34
N ASP A 88 -23.58 20.05 34.04
CA ASP A 88 -22.81 21.30 34.09
C ASP A 88 -21.87 21.42 32.86
N THR A 89 -21.24 22.59 32.73
CA THR A 89 -20.28 22.85 31.63
C THR A 89 -19.09 21.88 31.60
N HIS A 90 -18.77 21.22 32.71
CA HIS A 90 -17.71 20.24 32.81
C HIS A 90 -18.18 18.86 32.32
N ILE A 91 -19.40 18.44 32.62
CA ILE A 91 -20.03 17.22 32.09
C ILE A 91 -20.20 17.30 30.57
N THR A 92 -20.64 18.44 30.03
CA THR A 92 -20.74 18.62 28.57
C THR A 92 -19.38 18.55 27.88
N LYS A 93 -18.32 19.11 28.49
CA LYS A 93 -16.95 19.01 27.96
C LYS A 93 -16.40 17.60 28.02
N LYS A 94 -16.61 16.89 29.14
CA LYS A 94 -16.24 15.47 29.29
C LYS A 94 -16.98 14.57 28.31
N CYS A 95 -18.25 14.87 28.03
CA CYS A 95 -19.00 14.19 26.96
C CYS A 95 -18.37 14.45 25.59
N GLY A 96 -18.05 15.70 25.26
CA GLY A 96 -17.42 16.05 23.97
C GLY A 96 -16.05 15.39 23.76
N ALA A 97 -15.33 15.10 24.84
CA ALA A 97 -14.07 14.35 24.81
C ALA A 97 -14.27 12.82 24.78
N GLY A 98 -15.51 12.32 24.91
CA GLY A 98 -15.84 10.89 24.99
C GLY A 98 -15.51 10.23 26.34
N GLU A 99 -14.87 10.95 27.26
CA GLU A 99 -14.44 10.45 28.58
C GLU A 99 -15.61 9.98 29.44
N LEU A 100 -16.75 10.67 29.35
CA LEU A 100 -17.96 10.34 30.09
C LEU A 100 -18.54 8.97 29.67
N GLY A 101 -18.48 8.63 28.39
CA GLY A 101 -18.92 7.33 27.89
C GLY A 101 -18.00 6.20 28.34
N ILE A 102 -16.69 6.45 28.40
CA ILE A 102 -15.68 5.49 28.87
C ILE A 102 -15.85 5.20 30.38
N GLU A 103 -16.09 6.24 31.18
CA GLU A 103 -16.36 6.11 32.62
C GLU A 103 -17.63 5.27 32.86
N LEU A 104 -18.69 5.54 32.10
CA LEU A 104 -19.94 4.78 32.20
C LEU A 104 -19.78 3.33 31.71
N GLU A 105 -19.05 3.08 30.61
CA GLU A 105 -18.79 1.73 30.11
C GLU A 105 -18.01 0.88 31.12
N THR A 106 -17.03 1.48 31.80
CA THR A 106 -16.25 0.82 32.86
C THR A 106 -17.14 0.38 34.02
N ASN A 107 -18.04 1.26 34.46
CA ASN A 107 -18.96 0.94 35.56
C ASN A 107 -19.99 -0.12 35.14
N VAL A 108 -20.46 -0.10 33.89
CA VAL A 108 -21.39 -1.11 33.35
C VAL A 108 -20.72 -2.47 33.20
N ASP A 109 -19.47 -2.53 32.77
CA ASP A 109 -18.68 -3.76 32.71
C ASP A 109 -18.50 -4.38 34.11
N ALA A 110 -18.18 -3.56 35.11
CA ALA A 110 -18.10 -4.01 36.50
C ALA A 110 -19.46 -4.57 37.00
N LEU A 111 -20.56 -3.95 36.57
CA LEU A 111 -21.91 -4.41 36.91
C LEU A 111 -22.23 -5.76 36.27
N VAL A 112 -21.87 -5.97 35.00
CA VAL A 112 -22.02 -7.26 34.29
C VAL A 112 -21.27 -8.36 35.03
N ASP A 113 -19.99 -8.14 35.30
CA ASP A 113 -19.12 -9.14 35.97
C ASP A 113 -19.68 -9.50 37.36
N THR A 114 -20.19 -8.51 38.10
CA THR A 114 -20.75 -8.67 39.44
C THR A 114 -22.09 -9.42 39.42
N VAL A 115 -22.95 -9.12 38.45
CA VAL A 115 -24.25 -9.78 38.27
C VAL A 115 -24.07 -11.22 37.78
N GLU A 116 -23.09 -11.49 36.92
CA GLU A 116 -22.73 -12.84 36.49
C GLU A 116 -22.18 -13.66 37.65
N ALA A 117 -21.34 -13.06 38.51
CA ALA A 117 -20.87 -13.70 39.74
C ALA A 117 -22.01 -14.05 40.71
N LEU A 118 -22.99 -13.16 40.87
CA LEU A 118 -24.19 -13.44 41.67
C LEU A 118 -25.01 -14.58 41.05
N ARG A 119 -25.16 -14.60 39.73
CA ARG A 119 -25.87 -15.66 39.01
C ARG A 119 -25.21 -17.03 39.19
N MET A 120 -23.89 -17.11 39.04
CA MET A 120 -23.12 -18.34 39.26
C MET A 120 -23.31 -18.88 40.69
N GLN A 121 -23.45 -18.00 41.69
CA GLN A 121 -23.72 -18.40 43.07
C GLN A 121 -25.17 -18.87 43.31
N VAL A 122 -26.14 -18.30 42.58
CA VAL A 122 -27.57 -18.62 42.74
C VAL A 122 -27.97 -19.88 41.96
N GLU A 123 -27.50 -20.02 40.72
CA GLU A 123 -27.91 -21.09 39.79
C GLU A 123 -26.96 -22.31 39.82
N GLY A 124 -25.76 -22.19 40.43
CA GLY A 124 -24.71 -23.20 40.36
C GLY A 124 -23.95 -23.19 39.03
N GLU A 125 -22.81 -23.87 38.95
CA GLU A 125 -22.03 -23.98 37.70
C GLU A 125 -22.87 -24.64 36.60
N LEU A 126 -23.38 -23.84 35.67
CA LEU A 126 -23.87 -24.33 34.40
C LEU A 126 -22.66 -24.60 33.50
N GLU A 127 -22.25 -25.87 33.42
CA GLU A 127 -21.41 -26.37 32.34
C GLU A 127 -22.12 -26.07 31.00
N GLY A 128 -21.51 -25.21 30.18
CA GLY A 128 -21.79 -25.22 28.75
C GLY A 128 -22.11 -23.90 28.06
N TYR A 129 -21.69 -22.73 28.56
CA TYR A 129 -21.61 -21.53 27.72
C TYR A 129 -20.73 -20.47 28.38
N SER A 130 -19.41 -20.46 28.13
CA SER A 130 -18.55 -19.39 28.68
C SER A 130 -17.19 -19.29 27.99
N LYS A 131 -16.57 -20.38 27.54
CA LYS A 131 -15.19 -20.30 27.03
C LYS A 131 -15.05 -19.59 25.69
N THR A 132 -16.05 -19.65 24.82
CA THR A 132 -16.05 -18.91 23.55
C THR A 132 -16.56 -17.47 23.71
N GLU A 133 -17.45 -17.21 24.66
CA GLU A 133 -17.98 -15.85 24.91
C GLU A 133 -17.12 -15.00 25.85
N ALA A 134 -16.38 -15.59 26.80
CA ALA A 134 -15.39 -14.87 27.62
C ALA A 134 -14.24 -14.32 26.75
N ILE A 135 -13.90 -15.03 25.66
CA ILE A 135 -12.97 -14.53 24.65
C ILE A 135 -13.61 -13.38 23.84
N LEU A 136 -14.92 -13.44 23.57
CA LEU A 136 -15.66 -12.32 22.94
C LEU A 136 -15.84 -11.11 23.88
N ALA A 137 -15.96 -11.32 25.19
CA ALA A 137 -16.04 -10.26 26.20
C ALA A 137 -14.69 -9.57 26.40
N GLN A 138 -13.58 -10.33 26.41
CA GLN A 138 -12.22 -9.76 26.39
C GLN A 138 -11.85 -9.11 25.06
N VAL A 139 -12.36 -9.62 23.92
CA VAL A 139 -12.26 -8.94 22.62
C VAL A 139 -13.18 -7.72 22.53
N GLY A 140 -14.22 -7.64 23.37
CA GLY A 140 -15.14 -6.51 23.51
C GLY A 140 -14.51 -5.28 24.16
N ARG A 141 -13.68 -5.48 25.20
CA ARG A 141 -12.96 -4.38 25.90
C ARG A 141 -11.91 -3.67 25.03
N VAL A 142 -11.42 -4.33 23.97
CA VAL A 142 -10.46 -3.73 23.03
C VAL A 142 -11.14 -3.19 21.78
N LYS A 143 -12.47 -3.26 21.64
CA LYS A 143 -13.17 -2.88 20.41
C LYS A 143 -13.28 -1.37 20.21
N SER A 144 -13.21 -0.55 21.26
CA SER A 144 -13.21 0.93 21.14
C SER A 144 -11.85 1.44 20.64
N LEU A 145 -10.75 0.97 21.22
CA LEU A 145 -9.38 1.27 20.76
C LEU A 145 -9.01 0.52 19.47
N GLY A 146 -9.47 -0.73 19.33
CA GLY A 146 -9.25 -1.59 18.18
C GLY A 146 -10.03 -1.14 16.95
N ARG A 147 -11.20 -0.52 17.08
CA ARG A 147 -11.92 0.06 15.93
C ARG A 147 -11.18 1.30 15.42
N LEU A 148 -10.60 2.14 16.29
CA LEU A 148 -9.73 3.23 15.86
C LEU A 148 -8.44 2.70 15.21
N ILE A 149 -7.80 1.68 15.79
CA ILE A 149 -6.59 1.06 15.20
C ILE A 149 -6.92 0.38 13.87
N VAL A 150 -8.06 -0.31 13.73
CA VAL A 150 -8.48 -0.97 12.49
C VAL A 150 -8.90 0.04 11.44
N VAL A 151 -9.59 1.13 11.80
CA VAL A 151 -9.92 2.23 10.88
C VAL A 151 -8.64 2.95 10.44
N LEU A 152 -7.73 3.22 11.37
CA LEU A 152 -6.42 3.79 11.06
C LEU A 152 -5.58 2.83 10.21
N PHE A 153 -5.60 1.52 10.48
CA PHE A 153 -4.88 0.53 9.69
C PHE A 153 -5.50 0.35 8.31
N THR A 154 -6.82 0.31 8.18
CA THR A 154 -7.48 0.20 6.87
C THR A 154 -7.33 1.47 6.06
N LEU A 155 -7.36 2.65 6.68
CA LEU A 155 -7.09 3.92 6.03
C LEU A 155 -5.61 4.03 5.66
N ALA A 156 -4.69 3.73 6.57
CA ALA A 156 -3.25 3.70 6.29
C ALA A 156 -2.89 2.66 5.22
N PHE A 157 -3.54 1.50 5.20
CA PHE A 157 -3.33 0.47 4.18
C PHE A 157 -3.91 0.88 2.83
N LYS A 158 -5.07 1.56 2.79
CA LYS A 158 -5.61 2.16 1.56
C LYS A 158 -4.68 3.27 1.03
N VAL A 159 -4.22 4.16 1.90
CA VAL A 159 -3.28 5.24 1.55
C VAL A 159 -1.95 4.65 1.09
N MET A 160 -1.38 3.70 1.82
CA MET A 160 -0.17 2.98 1.45
C MET A 160 -0.36 2.24 0.13
N GLY A 161 -1.50 1.60 -0.09
CA GLY A 161 -1.83 0.94 -1.35
C GLY A 161 -1.85 1.90 -2.54
N VAL A 162 -2.47 3.08 -2.38
CA VAL A 162 -2.43 4.15 -3.39
C VAL A 162 -1.02 4.68 -3.59
N LEU A 163 -0.26 4.89 -2.52
CA LEU A 163 1.11 5.40 -2.57
C LEU A 163 2.07 4.41 -3.23
N VAL A 164 1.89 3.11 -2.98
CA VAL A 164 2.59 2.02 -3.67
C VAL A 164 2.17 1.95 -5.13
N LEU A 165 0.89 2.16 -5.45
CA LEU A 165 0.42 2.21 -6.85
C LEU A 165 1.05 3.39 -7.62
N VAL A 166 1.04 4.58 -7.01
CA VAL A 166 1.68 5.78 -7.58
C VAL A 166 3.19 5.56 -7.68
N GLY A 167 3.82 5.01 -6.64
CA GLY A 167 5.24 4.68 -6.63
C GLY A 167 5.59 3.66 -7.71
N ALA A 168 4.80 2.60 -7.87
CA ALA A 168 4.96 1.61 -8.92
C ALA A 168 4.77 2.23 -10.30
N MET A 169 3.79 3.11 -10.49
CA MET A 169 3.56 3.79 -11.77
C MET A 169 4.74 4.70 -12.15
N VAL A 170 5.26 5.49 -11.21
CA VAL A 170 6.45 6.34 -11.41
C VAL A 170 7.69 5.47 -11.62
N PHE A 171 7.86 4.40 -10.85
CA PHE A 171 8.99 3.49 -10.96
C PHE A 171 8.98 2.75 -12.31
N SER A 172 7.82 2.26 -12.76
CA SER A 172 7.65 1.65 -14.08
C SER A 172 7.94 2.65 -15.20
N TYR A 173 7.48 3.90 -15.07
CA TYR A 173 7.80 4.96 -16.03
C TYR A 173 9.31 5.24 -16.10
N LEU A 174 9.98 5.41 -14.95
CA LEU A 174 11.43 5.61 -14.89
C LEU A 174 12.20 4.39 -15.38
N TYR A 175 11.74 3.18 -15.06
CA TYR A 175 12.36 1.93 -15.51
C TYR A 175 12.29 1.79 -17.03
N PHE A 176 11.13 2.10 -17.64
CA PHE A 176 10.98 2.05 -19.09
C PHE A 176 11.75 3.16 -19.80
N THR A 177 11.85 4.33 -19.18
CA THR A 177 12.58 5.49 -19.72
C THR A 177 14.08 5.45 -19.37
N MET A 178 14.54 4.40 -18.67
CA MET A 178 15.95 4.24 -18.31
C MET A 178 16.78 3.95 -19.56
N ASP A 179 17.91 4.65 -19.72
CA ASP A 179 18.85 4.40 -20.80
C ASP A 179 19.29 2.93 -20.79
N SER A 180 18.84 2.18 -21.78
CA SER A 180 19.09 0.74 -21.83
C SER A 180 20.43 0.48 -22.53
N GLU A 181 21.37 -0.10 -21.79
CA GLU A 181 22.64 -0.61 -22.34
C GLU A 181 22.41 -1.55 -23.53
N LYS A 182 21.29 -2.28 -23.51
CA LYS A 182 20.89 -3.22 -24.57
C LYS A 182 20.64 -2.53 -25.91
N ALA A 183 20.05 -1.33 -25.93
CA ALA A 183 19.82 -0.60 -27.17
C ALA A 183 21.15 -0.20 -27.82
N PHE A 184 22.07 0.36 -27.02
CA PHE A 184 23.40 0.74 -27.48
C PHE A 184 24.24 -0.45 -27.92
N LEU A 185 24.20 -1.57 -27.19
CA LEU A 185 24.92 -2.79 -27.59
C LEU A 185 24.41 -3.39 -28.90
N LYS A 186 23.10 -3.37 -29.13
CA LYS A 186 22.51 -3.84 -30.39
C LYS A 186 22.97 -2.98 -31.57
N GLU A 187 22.89 -1.66 -31.42
CA GLU A 187 23.29 -0.72 -32.45
C GLU A 187 24.81 -0.72 -32.71
N LEU A 188 25.60 -0.94 -31.65
CA LEU A 188 27.06 -1.12 -31.73
C LEU A 188 27.43 -2.37 -32.49
N ASN A 189 26.80 -3.51 -32.21
CA ASN A 189 27.04 -4.75 -32.95
C ASN A 189 26.64 -4.63 -34.42
N GLN A 190 25.52 -3.96 -34.71
CA GLN A 190 25.09 -3.69 -36.09
C GLN A 190 26.06 -2.76 -36.83
N SER A 191 26.59 -1.75 -36.15
CA SER A 191 27.59 -0.85 -36.74
C SER A 191 28.93 -1.55 -36.96
N LYS A 192 29.37 -2.42 -36.04
CA LYS A 192 30.58 -3.22 -36.19
C LYS A 192 30.49 -4.20 -37.35
N SER A 193 29.37 -4.90 -37.50
CA SER A 193 29.17 -5.81 -38.63
C SER A 193 29.10 -5.08 -39.97
N TYR A 194 28.51 -3.88 -39.99
CA TYR A 194 28.49 -3.02 -41.17
C TYR A 194 29.90 -2.60 -41.60
N VAL A 195 30.74 -2.15 -40.65
CA VAL A 195 32.15 -1.81 -40.93
C VAL A 195 32.91 -3.03 -41.45
N GLU A 196 32.72 -4.20 -40.86
CA GLU A 196 33.37 -5.44 -41.33
C GLU A 196 32.95 -5.81 -42.75
N ALA A 197 31.66 -5.66 -43.08
CA ALA A 197 31.15 -5.89 -44.43
C ALA A 197 31.75 -4.90 -45.44
N GLN A 198 31.86 -3.62 -45.07
CA GLN A 198 32.48 -2.60 -45.92
C GLN A 198 33.98 -2.83 -46.12
N ILE A 199 34.71 -3.27 -45.10
CA ILE A 199 36.13 -3.66 -45.24
C ILE A 199 36.28 -4.82 -46.24
N LYS A 200 35.40 -5.83 -46.16
CA LYS A 200 35.38 -6.94 -47.14
C LYS A 200 35.03 -6.46 -48.55
N LEU A 201 34.15 -5.47 -48.67
CA LEU A 201 33.81 -4.85 -49.96
C LEU A 201 35.02 -4.12 -50.55
N ILE A 202 35.72 -3.30 -49.76
CA ILE A 202 36.93 -2.59 -50.19
C ILE A 202 37.98 -3.58 -50.67
N ALA A 203 38.26 -4.65 -49.92
CA ALA A 203 39.23 -5.67 -50.33
C ALA A 203 38.86 -6.32 -51.67
N ARG A 204 37.56 -6.52 -51.97
CA ARG A 204 37.11 -7.00 -53.29
C ARG A 204 37.30 -5.97 -54.39
N LEU A 205 36.95 -4.70 -54.12
CA LEU A 205 37.10 -3.61 -55.09
C LEU A 205 38.58 -3.35 -55.41
N GLU A 206 39.47 -3.45 -54.42
CA GLU A 206 40.91 -3.37 -54.61
C GLU A 206 41.43 -4.55 -55.45
N ALA A 207 40.95 -5.76 -55.24
CA ALA A 207 41.31 -6.90 -56.08
C ALA A 207 40.84 -6.73 -57.53
N GLU A 208 39.61 -6.24 -57.74
CA GLU A 208 39.10 -5.89 -59.07
C GLU A 208 39.94 -4.78 -59.72
N ARG A 209 40.33 -3.76 -58.95
CA ARG A 209 41.21 -2.67 -59.41
C ARG A 209 42.55 -3.22 -59.88
N THR A 210 43.18 -4.11 -59.11
CA THR A 210 44.47 -4.71 -59.50
C THR A 210 44.35 -5.50 -60.80
N GLN A 211 43.27 -6.28 -60.98
CA GLN A 211 43.04 -7.00 -62.25
C GLN A 211 42.82 -6.05 -63.44
N VAL A 212 42.11 -4.94 -63.24
CA VAL A 212 41.90 -3.94 -64.30
C VAL A 212 43.20 -3.20 -64.62
N SER A 213 44.03 -2.91 -63.60
CA SER A 213 45.35 -2.29 -63.77
C SER A 213 46.33 -3.21 -64.50
N GLU A 214 46.39 -4.50 -64.15
CA GLU A 214 47.22 -5.47 -64.86
C GLU A 214 46.82 -5.60 -66.33
N LYS A 215 45.52 -5.53 -66.64
CA LYS A 215 45.03 -5.47 -68.02
C LYS A 215 45.48 -4.19 -68.73
N LEU A 216 45.45 -3.05 -68.04
CA LEU A 216 45.93 -1.77 -68.56
C LEU A 216 47.43 -1.84 -68.89
N ASP A 217 48.24 -2.41 -67.99
CA ASP A 217 49.71 -2.54 -68.15
C ASP A 217 50.09 -3.56 -69.24
N SER A 218 49.20 -4.51 -69.55
CA SER A 218 49.40 -5.47 -70.64
C SER A 218 49.17 -4.87 -72.04
N VAL A 219 48.63 -3.65 -72.13
CA VAL A 219 48.45 -2.96 -73.41
C VAL A 219 49.77 -2.26 -73.81
N PRO A 220 50.36 -2.59 -74.97
CA PRO A 220 51.66 -2.04 -75.37
C PRO A 220 51.60 -0.52 -75.62
N GLU A 221 52.54 0.24 -75.05
CA GLU A 221 52.64 1.73 -75.14
C GLU A 221 52.95 2.29 -76.55
N GLY A 222 52.89 1.47 -77.60
CA GLY A 222 53.23 1.84 -78.99
C GLY A 222 52.11 2.59 -79.74
N GLU A 223 52.17 2.57 -81.08
CA GLU A 223 51.09 3.09 -81.92
C GLU A 223 49.84 2.20 -81.78
N LEU A 224 48.99 2.60 -80.83
CA LEU A 224 47.73 1.93 -80.55
C LEU A 224 46.73 2.14 -81.69
N SER A 225 46.06 1.06 -82.11
CA SER A 225 44.90 1.12 -83.00
C SER A 225 43.79 1.97 -82.37
N ARG A 226 42.86 2.46 -83.19
CA ARG A 226 41.72 3.24 -82.70
C ARG A 226 40.88 2.44 -81.70
N GLU A 227 40.72 1.12 -81.89
CA GLU A 227 40.03 0.25 -80.92
C GLU A 227 40.80 0.16 -79.60
N GLN A 228 42.12 -0.02 -79.63
CA GLN A 228 42.95 -0.16 -78.43
C GLN A 228 42.95 1.13 -77.60
N LYS A 229 42.93 2.31 -78.23
CA LYS A 229 42.78 3.59 -77.52
C LYS A 229 41.45 3.70 -76.78
N VAL A 230 40.36 3.22 -77.38
CA VAL A 230 39.04 3.22 -76.74
C VAL A 230 39.03 2.24 -75.56
N GLU A 231 39.69 1.10 -75.68
CA GLU A 231 39.81 0.11 -74.61
C GLU A 231 40.60 0.66 -73.40
N VAL A 232 41.74 1.31 -73.62
CA VAL A 232 42.53 1.97 -72.56
C VAL A 232 41.70 3.04 -71.84
N ILE A 233 40.96 3.89 -72.58
CA ILE A 233 40.08 4.90 -72.00
C ILE A 233 38.98 4.25 -71.14
N ASN A 234 38.37 3.16 -71.62
CA ASN A 234 37.34 2.44 -70.88
C ASN A 234 37.88 1.78 -69.60
N LEU A 235 39.08 1.18 -69.66
CA LEU A 235 39.75 0.59 -68.49
C LEU A 235 40.11 1.67 -67.46
N ASN A 236 40.65 2.82 -67.88
CA ASN A 236 40.92 3.95 -66.98
C ASN A 236 39.64 4.49 -66.32
N MET A 237 38.53 4.57 -67.08
CA MET A 237 37.24 4.95 -66.52
C MET A 237 36.76 3.93 -65.47
N GLN A 238 37.01 2.63 -65.68
CA GLN A 238 36.70 1.60 -64.68
C GLN A 238 37.55 1.74 -63.42
N VAL A 239 38.86 1.99 -63.54
CA VAL A 239 39.74 2.26 -62.39
C VAL A 239 39.23 3.46 -61.60
N HIS A 240 38.90 4.57 -62.25
CA HIS A 240 38.35 5.75 -61.57
C HIS A 240 37.03 5.47 -60.85
N LYS A 241 36.12 4.70 -61.46
CA LYS A 241 34.86 4.29 -60.81
C LYS A 241 35.09 3.39 -59.60
N LEU A 242 36.10 2.52 -59.66
CA LEU A 242 36.48 1.66 -58.53
C LEU A 242 37.07 2.51 -57.39
N ASP A 243 37.95 3.46 -57.69
CA ASP A 243 38.53 4.38 -56.71
C ASP A 243 37.46 5.25 -56.02
N GLU A 244 36.48 5.74 -56.78
CA GLU A 244 35.35 6.50 -56.22
C GLU A 244 34.51 5.64 -55.26
N ARG A 245 34.28 4.36 -55.61
CA ARG A 245 33.54 3.43 -54.75
C ARG A 245 34.32 3.05 -53.49
N VAL A 246 35.62 2.85 -53.60
CA VAL A 246 36.51 2.61 -52.44
C VAL A 246 36.47 3.84 -51.52
N HIS A 247 36.68 5.04 -52.07
CA HIS A 247 36.66 6.26 -51.27
C HIS A 247 35.31 6.50 -50.57
N SER A 248 34.19 6.28 -51.28
CA SER A 248 32.85 6.36 -50.68
C SER A 248 32.65 5.35 -49.55
N ALA A 249 33.14 4.11 -49.71
CA ALA A 249 33.09 3.10 -48.66
C ALA A 249 33.98 3.46 -47.46
N GLU A 250 35.17 4.02 -47.68
CA GLU A 250 36.08 4.50 -46.63
C GLU A 250 35.45 5.63 -45.80
N VAL A 251 34.81 6.61 -46.46
CA VAL A 251 34.10 7.69 -45.78
C VAL A 251 32.97 7.13 -44.92
N GLN A 252 32.19 6.18 -45.44
CA GLN A 252 31.13 5.51 -44.67
C GLN A 252 31.68 4.72 -43.47
N ILE A 253 32.83 4.04 -43.64
CA ILE A 253 33.54 3.38 -42.54
C ILE A 253 33.95 4.40 -41.48
N ASP A 254 34.52 5.54 -41.84
CA ASP A 254 34.96 6.56 -40.87
C ASP A 254 33.78 7.13 -40.07
N VAL A 255 32.65 7.39 -40.74
CA VAL A 255 31.40 7.81 -40.08
C VAL A 255 30.95 6.75 -39.07
N HIS A 256 30.89 5.47 -39.47
CA HIS A 256 30.49 4.40 -38.55
C HIS A 256 31.50 4.16 -37.43
N LYS A 257 32.81 4.31 -37.67
CA LYS A 257 33.85 4.23 -36.63
C LYS A 257 33.69 5.34 -35.59
N LYS A 258 33.41 6.58 -36.02
CA LYS A 258 33.10 7.70 -35.11
C LYS A 258 31.87 7.38 -34.27
N LYS A 259 30.80 6.87 -34.90
CA LYS A 259 29.58 6.45 -34.19
C LYS A 259 29.85 5.33 -33.18
N ILE A 260 30.64 4.31 -33.55
CA ILE A 260 31.03 3.22 -32.65
C ILE A 260 31.78 3.77 -31.44
N LYS A 261 32.75 4.67 -31.65
CA LYS A 261 33.52 5.29 -30.56
C LYS A 261 32.62 6.07 -29.60
N GLU A 262 31.65 6.81 -30.13
CA GLU A 262 30.66 7.53 -29.33
C GLU A 262 29.76 6.58 -28.54
N MET A 263 29.24 5.52 -29.19
CA MET A 263 28.44 4.50 -28.50
C MET A 263 29.22 3.75 -27.43
N GLU A 264 30.50 3.42 -27.67
CA GLU A 264 31.38 2.79 -26.67
C GLU A 264 31.59 3.70 -25.46
N LYS A 265 31.78 5.00 -25.69
CA LYS A 265 31.85 6.00 -24.62
C LYS A 265 30.54 6.06 -23.83
N ASN A 266 29.40 6.14 -24.50
CA ASN A 266 28.09 6.18 -23.85
C ASN A 266 27.81 4.91 -23.04
N VAL A 267 28.18 3.73 -23.56
CA VAL A 267 28.07 2.46 -22.81
C VAL A 267 28.97 2.46 -21.59
N ALA A 268 30.20 2.98 -21.68
CA ALA A 268 31.10 3.09 -20.54
C ALA A 268 30.56 4.05 -19.47
N GLU A 269 30.00 5.19 -19.88
CA GLU A 269 29.35 6.15 -18.98
C GLU A 269 28.12 5.53 -18.29
N ILE A 270 27.27 4.82 -19.04
CA ILE A 270 26.13 4.08 -18.47
C ILE A 270 26.63 3.04 -17.47
N ARG A 271 27.66 2.25 -17.82
CA ARG A 271 28.23 1.23 -16.92
C ARG A 271 28.80 1.81 -15.63
N ALA A 272 29.43 2.99 -15.70
CA ALA A 272 29.97 3.69 -14.53
C ALA A 272 28.88 4.18 -13.57
N LYS A 273 27.68 4.49 -14.07
CA LYS A 273 26.54 4.89 -13.24
C LYS A 273 25.93 3.71 -12.50
N THR A 274 25.68 3.88 -11.21
CA THR A 274 24.92 2.93 -10.39
C THR A 274 23.44 2.87 -10.82
N PHE A 275 22.75 1.77 -10.53
CA PHE A 275 21.34 1.58 -10.91
C PHE A 275 20.44 2.75 -10.47
N LEU A 276 20.64 3.27 -9.25
CA LEU A 276 19.89 4.42 -8.74
C LEU A 276 20.21 5.72 -9.48
N GLN A 277 21.48 5.94 -9.88
CA GLN A 277 21.85 7.08 -10.72
C GLN A 277 21.23 7.00 -12.10
N ARG A 278 21.17 5.80 -12.70
CA ARG A 278 20.48 5.58 -13.99
C ARG A 278 18.97 5.84 -13.87
N LEU A 279 18.36 5.33 -12.80
CA LEU A 279 16.91 5.50 -12.55
C LEU A 279 16.54 6.97 -12.28
N LEU A 280 17.39 7.72 -11.57
CA LEU A 280 17.17 9.13 -11.24
C LEU A 280 17.75 10.09 -12.30
N ARG A 281 18.32 9.55 -13.39
CA ARG A 281 18.94 10.30 -14.49
C ARG A 281 20.01 11.30 -14.01
N ARG A 282 20.76 10.93 -12.96
CA ARG A 282 21.90 11.69 -12.42
C ARG A 282 23.24 11.10 -12.86
#